data_AF-A0A840C766-F1
#
_entry.id   AF-A0A840C766-F1
#
_cell.length_a   1.000
_cell.length_b   1.000
_cell.length_c   1.000
_cell.angle_alpha   90.00
_cell.angle_beta   90.00
_cell.angle_gamma   90.00
#
_symmetry.space_group_name_H-M   'P 1'
#
loop_
_entity.id
_entity.type
_entity.pdbx_description
1 polymer ?
#
loop_
_entity_poly.entity_id
_entity_poly.type
_entity_poly.pdbx_seq_one_letter_code
_entity_poly.pdbx_strand_id
1 'polypeptide(L)'
;MQAFSPFEQLAEALLPHLPVSSDGSHDLGHLRRVWHNAFAIQAEEGGEARVVAAAVLLHDCVHVEKNAPQRSRASRLAGERAAAILAGLGWPVEEVADVVHAIEAHSFTAGIAPRTLEAKIVQDADRLDAIGFIGVARCFYIAGRLGSALYDLDDPDAAHRPLDGTRFALDHFPEKLLRLGDGFQTPAGRRRAQERMAAMRGFLEGFRAEI
;
A
#
# COMPACT_ATOMS: atom_id res chain seq x y z
N MET A 1 4.86 -4.15 21.59
CA MET A 1 5.20 -5.57 21.39
C MET A 1 4.11 -6.40 20.71
N GLN A 2 2.80 -6.12 20.83
CA GLN A 2 1.74 -6.91 20.17
C GLN A 2 1.39 -6.52 18.72
N ALA A 3 2.16 -5.64 18.06
CA ALA A 3 1.75 -5.05 16.79
C ALA A 3 1.70 -6.03 15.60
N PHE A 4 2.40 -7.18 15.72
CA PHE A 4 2.57 -8.17 14.66
C PHE A 4 2.19 -9.58 15.13
N SER A 5 1.20 -9.69 16.01
CA SER A 5 0.75 -10.99 16.53
C SER A 5 0.14 -11.86 15.43
N PRO A 6 0.35 -13.20 15.44
CA PRO A 6 1.16 -14.01 16.38
C PRO A 6 2.63 -14.21 15.94
N PHE A 7 3.15 -13.33 15.09
CA PHE A 7 4.47 -13.44 14.46
C PHE A 7 5.48 -12.45 15.04
N GLU A 8 5.42 -12.19 16.35
CA GLU A 8 6.30 -11.21 17.02
C GLU A 8 7.78 -11.55 16.85
N GLN A 9 8.16 -12.82 16.99
CA GLN A 9 9.55 -13.27 16.81
C GLN A 9 10.02 -13.07 15.36
N LEU A 10 9.13 -13.29 14.39
CA LEU A 10 9.45 -13.06 12.98
C LEU A 10 9.61 -11.56 12.72
N ALA A 11 8.74 -10.71 13.27
CA ALA A 11 8.88 -9.27 13.17
C ALA A 11 10.18 -8.77 13.82
N GLU A 12 10.54 -9.27 15.01
CA GLU A 12 11.81 -8.95 15.67
C GLU A 12 13.02 -9.32 14.81
N ALA A 13 12.96 -10.44 14.09
CA ALA A 13 14.02 -10.84 13.17
C ALA A 13 14.07 -9.99 11.89
N LEU A 14 12.93 -9.53 11.36
CA LEU A 14 12.85 -8.89 10.04
C LEU A 14 12.90 -7.35 10.09
N LEU A 15 12.33 -6.71 11.11
CA LEU A 15 12.29 -5.25 11.23
C LEU A 15 13.66 -4.57 11.19
N PRO A 16 14.75 -5.12 11.77
CA PRO A 16 16.08 -4.52 11.67
C PRO A 16 16.63 -4.43 10.24
N HIS A 17 16.03 -5.14 9.28
CA HIS A 17 16.42 -5.10 7.87
C HIS A 17 15.70 -4.01 7.07
N LEU A 18 14.76 -3.29 7.68
CA LEU A 18 14.02 -2.21 7.02
C LEU A 18 14.84 -0.91 6.99
N PRO A 19 14.68 -0.09 5.94
CA PRO A 19 15.32 1.21 5.88
C PRO A 19 14.79 2.13 6.98
N VAL A 20 15.67 2.93 7.58
CA VAL A 20 15.27 4.01 8.49
C VAL A 20 14.64 5.12 7.65
N SER A 21 13.32 5.29 7.75
CA SER A 21 12.58 6.35 7.06
C SER A 21 12.21 7.46 8.04
N SER A 22 12.39 8.72 7.62
CA SER A 22 11.91 9.91 8.32
C SER A 22 10.58 10.44 7.75
N ASP A 23 9.97 9.74 6.80
CA ASP A 23 8.69 10.11 6.19
C ASP A 23 7.52 9.54 7.00
N GLY A 24 6.77 10.41 7.70
CA GLY A 24 5.59 10.05 8.49
C GLY A 24 4.42 9.45 7.71
N SER A 25 4.55 9.37 6.37
CA SER A 25 3.61 8.65 5.50
C SER A 25 4.16 7.29 5.01
N HIS A 26 5.45 6.98 5.20
CA HIS A 26 6.09 5.74 4.70
C HIS A 26 7.06 5.18 5.75
N ASP A 27 6.50 4.75 6.86
CA ASP A 27 7.25 4.25 8.01
C ASP A 27 6.45 3.11 8.70
N LEU A 28 6.76 2.83 9.96
CA LEU A 28 6.12 1.79 10.76
C LEU A 28 4.58 1.91 10.81
N GLY A 29 4.04 3.11 10.65
CA GLY A 29 2.59 3.32 10.62
C GLY A 29 1.94 2.66 9.41
N HIS A 30 2.55 2.81 8.23
CA HIS A 30 2.10 2.13 7.01
C HIS A 30 2.20 0.62 7.16
N LEU A 31 3.36 0.11 7.58
CA LEU A 31 3.58 -1.32 7.76
C LEU A 31 2.55 -1.97 8.69
N ARG A 32 2.20 -1.31 9.81
CA ARG A 32 1.19 -1.81 10.75
C ARG A 32 -0.22 -1.84 10.15
N ARG A 33 -0.57 -0.87 9.30
CA ARG A 33 -1.89 -0.84 8.65
C ARG A 33 -1.99 -1.89 7.54
N VAL A 34 -0.94 -2.07 6.74
CA VAL A 34 -0.87 -3.16 5.75
C VAL A 34 -0.95 -4.51 6.44
N TRP A 35 -0.23 -4.70 7.55
CA TRP A 35 -0.35 -5.91 8.38
C TRP A 35 -1.79 -6.17 8.81
N HIS A 36 -2.45 -5.16 9.39
CA HIS A 36 -3.83 -5.31 9.82
C HIS A 36 -4.77 -5.66 8.66
N ASN A 37 -4.61 -5.01 7.50
CA ASN A 37 -5.40 -5.31 6.31
C ASN A 37 -5.15 -6.75 5.83
N ALA A 38 -3.88 -7.17 5.74
CA ALA A 38 -3.48 -8.49 5.25
C ALA A 38 -4.05 -9.61 6.12
N PHE A 39 -3.94 -9.48 7.45
CA PHE A 39 -4.46 -10.50 8.37
C PHE A 39 -5.99 -10.50 8.46
N ALA A 40 -6.64 -9.35 8.26
CA ALA A 40 -8.09 -9.31 8.14
C ALA A 40 -8.59 -10.02 6.87
N ILE A 41 -7.87 -9.90 5.76
CA ILE A 41 -8.18 -10.64 4.52
C ILE A 41 -7.84 -12.12 4.69
N GLN A 42 -6.64 -12.45 5.19
CA GLN A 42 -6.16 -13.82 5.39
C GLN A 42 -7.08 -14.63 6.32
N ALA A 43 -7.67 -14.00 7.35
CA ALA A 43 -8.63 -14.66 8.23
C ALA A 43 -9.92 -15.10 7.50
N GLU A 44 -10.31 -14.43 6.42
CA GLU A 44 -11.50 -14.75 5.63
C GLU A 44 -11.18 -15.64 4.42
N GLU A 45 -10.02 -15.44 3.80
CA GLU A 45 -9.63 -16.08 2.53
C GLU A 45 -8.72 -17.31 2.73
N GLY A 46 -8.09 -17.46 3.89
CA GLY A 46 -7.06 -18.46 4.16
C GLY A 46 -5.68 -18.07 3.61
N GLY A 47 -4.87 -19.05 3.25
CA GLY A 47 -3.49 -18.87 2.80
C GLY A 47 -2.47 -18.99 3.92
N GLU A 48 -1.21 -19.17 3.54
CA GLU A 48 -0.10 -19.43 4.45
C GLU A 48 0.29 -18.16 5.22
N ALA A 49 -0.23 -18.05 6.45
CA ALA A 49 -0.09 -16.87 7.29
C ALA A 49 1.37 -16.42 7.50
N ARG A 50 2.30 -17.38 7.57
CA ARG A 50 3.73 -17.10 7.73
C ARG A 50 4.34 -16.45 6.48
N VAL A 51 3.93 -16.87 5.28
CA VAL A 51 4.36 -16.28 4.01
C VAL A 51 3.80 -14.86 3.88
N VAL A 52 2.49 -14.67 4.20
CA VAL A 52 1.87 -13.34 4.23
C VAL A 52 2.59 -12.42 5.21
N ALA A 53 2.90 -12.90 6.42
CA ALA A 53 3.63 -12.14 7.43
C ALA A 53 4.99 -11.65 6.92
N ALA A 54 5.82 -12.57 6.39
CA ALA A 54 7.14 -12.22 5.90
C ALA A 54 7.07 -11.26 4.70
N ALA A 55 6.14 -11.49 3.76
CA ALA A 55 5.95 -10.61 2.62
C ALA A 55 5.54 -9.20 3.04
N VAL A 56 4.57 -9.05 3.95
CA VAL A 56 4.19 -7.72 4.47
C VAL A 56 5.34 -7.04 5.19
N LEU A 57 6.10 -7.77 6.03
CA LEU A 57 7.23 -7.20 6.76
C LEU A 57 8.36 -6.72 5.85
N LEU A 58 8.50 -7.26 4.64
CA LEU A 58 9.63 -7.00 3.74
C LEU A 58 9.26 -6.31 2.42
N HIS A 59 7.99 -6.08 2.12
CA HIS A 59 7.57 -5.60 0.79
C HIS A 59 8.20 -4.25 0.38
N ASP A 60 8.53 -3.42 1.37
CA ASP A 60 9.16 -2.09 1.21
C ASP A 60 10.58 -2.04 1.85
N CYS A 61 11.27 -3.19 1.98
CA CYS A 61 12.61 -3.27 2.57
C CYS A 61 13.74 -2.61 1.74
N VAL A 62 13.42 -2.11 0.55
CA VAL A 62 14.35 -1.36 -0.30
C VAL A 62 13.74 0.00 -0.63
N HIS A 63 14.44 1.07 -0.23
CA HIS A 63 14.04 2.43 -0.59
C HIS A 63 14.57 2.79 -1.98
N VAL A 64 13.66 2.99 -2.93
CA VAL A 64 13.94 3.60 -4.23
C VAL A 64 13.17 4.90 -4.33
N GLU A 65 13.85 6.01 -4.61
CA GLU A 65 13.20 7.32 -4.73
C GLU A 65 12.04 7.28 -5.75
N LYS A 66 10.95 8.00 -5.44
CA LYS A 66 9.70 7.95 -6.24
C LYS A 66 9.89 8.42 -7.69
N ASN A 67 10.89 9.28 -7.95
CA ASN A 67 11.19 9.82 -9.28
C ASN A 67 12.36 9.11 -9.98
N ALA A 68 12.92 8.06 -9.37
CA ALA A 68 14.03 7.34 -9.98
C ALA A 68 13.55 6.51 -11.19
N PRO A 69 14.34 6.45 -12.29
CA PRO A 69 14.01 5.64 -13.47
C PRO A 69 13.81 4.15 -13.12
N GLN A 70 14.37 3.70 -12.00
CA GLN A 70 14.28 2.33 -11.51
C GLN A 70 13.06 2.07 -10.61
N ARG A 71 12.10 2.99 -10.48
CA ARG A 71 10.94 2.83 -9.60
C ARG A 71 10.12 1.56 -9.90
N SER A 72 9.99 1.18 -11.16
CA SER A 72 9.34 -0.08 -11.57
C SER A 72 10.09 -1.34 -11.13
N ARG A 73 11.37 -1.22 -10.74
CA ARG A 73 12.19 -2.31 -10.20
C ARG A 73 12.19 -2.37 -8.68
N ALA A 74 11.58 -1.42 -7.98
CA ALA A 74 11.62 -1.36 -6.51
C ALA A 74 11.10 -2.64 -5.86
N SER A 75 9.95 -3.18 -6.32
CA SER A 75 9.40 -4.42 -5.76
C SER A 75 10.27 -5.65 -6.05
N ARG A 76 10.93 -5.70 -7.22
CA ARG A 76 11.90 -6.76 -7.54
C ARG A 76 13.14 -6.70 -6.67
N LEU A 77 13.69 -5.50 -6.45
CA LEU A 77 14.82 -5.30 -5.54
C LEU A 77 14.46 -5.68 -4.09
N ALA A 78 13.24 -5.36 -3.65
CA ALA A 78 12.73 -5.80 -2.35
C ALA A 78 12.59 -7.32 -2.30
N GLY A 79 12.11 -7.97 -3.37
CA GLY A 79 12.06 -9.43 -3.50
C GLY A 79 13.44 -10.08 -3.40
N GLU A 80 14.41 -9.60 -4.18
CA GLU A 80 15.82 -10.08 -4.14
C GLU A 80 16.42 -9.94 -2.73
N ARG A 81 16.17 -8.80 -2.07
CA ARG A 81 16.63 -8.56 -0.70
C ARG A 81 15.95 -9.50 0.31
N ALA A 82 14.64 -9.68 0.19
CA ALA A 82 13.88 -10.60 1.04
C ALA A 82 14.37 -12.04 0.88
N ALA A 83 14.66 -12.48 -0.35
CA ALA A 83 15.22 -13.81 -0.62
C ALA A 83 16.52 -14.04 0.14
N ALA A 84 17.45 -13.08 0.09
CA ALA A 84 18.73 -13.16 0.80
C ALA A 84 18.56 -13.22 2.32
N ILE A 85 17.64 -12.42 2.88
CA ILE A 85 17.36 -12.39 4.32
C ILE A 85 16.78 -13.74 4.76
N LEU A 86 15.73 -14.22 4.10
CA LEU A 86 15.03 -15.44 4.50
C LEU A 86 15.87 -16.70 4.30
N ALA A 87 16.68 -16.75 3.24
CA ALA A 87 17.67 -17.82 3.06
C ALA A 87 18.70 -17.83 4.19
N GLY A 88 19.18 -16.65 4.62
CA GLY A 88 20.08 -16.52 5.78
C GLY A 88 19.45 -16.96 7.11
N LEU A 89 18.12 -16.90 7.22
CA LEU A 89 17.34 -17.41 8.35
C LEU A 89 16.96 -18.89 8.21
N GLY A 90 17.43 -19.58 7.15
CA GLY A 90 17.21 -21.01 6.95
C GLY A 90 15.79 -21.39 6.48
N TRP A 91 15.08 -20.48 5.81
CA TRP A 91 13.76 -20.78 5.27
C TRP A 91 13.81 -21.76 4.09
N PRO A 92 12.78 -22.62 3.90
CA PRO A 92 12.67 -23.47 2.73
C PRO A 92 12.63 -22.66 1.43
N VAL A 93 13.26 -23.18 0.37
CA VAL A 93 13.34 -22.50 -0.94
C VAL A 93 11.96 -22.20 -1.50
N GLU A 94 11.00 -23.11 -1.31
CA GLU A 94 9.61 -22.95 -1.76
C GLU A 94 8.93 -21.76 -1.07
N GLU A 95 9.01 -21.67 0.27
CA GLU A 95 8.44 -20.56 1.05
C GLU A 95 9.09 -19.23 0.67
N VAL A 96 10.41 -19.22 0.44
CA VAL A 96 11.13 -18.03 -0.01
C VAL A 96 10.60 -17.58 -1.37
N ALA A 97 10.40 -18.49 -2.32
CA ALA A 97 9.87 -18.16 -3.63
C ALA A 97 8.46 -17.55 -3.57
N ASP A 98 7.60 -18.06 -2.69
CA ASP A 98 6.26 -17.51 -2.47
C ASP A 98 6.29 -16.11 -1.84
N VAL A 99 7.16 -15.88 -0.85
CA VAL A 99 7.35 -14.54 -0.26
C VAL A 99 7.87 -13.56 -1.32
N VAL A 100 8.88 -13.95 -2.09
CA VAL A 100 9.45 -13.12 -3.16
C VAL A 100 8.37 -12.74 -4.16
N HIS A 101 7.56 -13.70 -4.61
CA HIS A 101 6.51 -13.43 -5.57
C HIS A 101 5.43 -12.49 -5.01
N ALA A 102 5.04 -12.66 -3.73
CA ALA A 102 4.09 -11.76 -3.07
C ALA A 102 4.64 -10.33 -2.99
N ILE A 103 5.92 -10.16 -2.65
CA ILE A 103 6.60 -8.86 -2.65
C ILE A 103 6.70 -8.28 -4.05
N GLU A 104 7.06 -9.05 -5.06
CA GLU A 104 7.20 -8.52 -6.42
C GLU A 104 5.86 -8.05 -7.00
N ALA A 105 4.80 -8.82 -6.73
CA ALA A 105 3.46 -8.62 -7.28
C ALA A 105 2.64 -7.55 -6.55
N HIS A 106 2.99 -7.12 -5.33
CA HIS A 106 2.16 -6.13 -4.60
C HIS A 106 2.10 -4.78 -5.35
N SER A 107 3.20 -4.38 -5.97
CA SER A 107 3.35 -3.06 -6.58
C SER A 107 2.54 -2.93 -7.88
N PHE A 108 1.67 -1.92 -7.94
CA PHE A 108 0.92 -1.59 -9.15
C PHE A 108 1.85 -1.24 -10.32
N THR A 109 2.93 -0.50 -10.08
CA THR A 109 3.83 -0.04 -11.15
C THR A 109 4.70 -1.15 -11.73
N ALA A 110 4.87 -2.27 -11.01
CA ALA A 110 5.62 -3.42 -11.50
C ALA A 110 4.83 -4.23 -12.55
N GLY A 111 3.49 -4.15 -12.56
CA GLY A 111 2.64 -4.85 -13.53
C GLY A 111 2.72 -6.39 -13.44
N ILE A 112 3.17 -6.92 -12.30
CA ILE A 112 3.32 -8.36 -12.09
C ILE A 112 2.00 -8.92 -11.55
N ALA A 113 1.46 -9.94 -12.23
CA ALA A 113 0.22 -10.57 -11.82
C ALA A 113 0.41 -11.41 -10.53
N PRO A 114 -0.42 -11.21 -9.49
CA PRO A 114 -0.43 -12.05 -8.30
C PRO A 114 -1.13 -13.38 -8.61
N ARG A 115 -0.35 -14.46 -8.55
CA ARG A 115 -0.76 -15.84 -8.88
C ARG A 115 -1.18 -16.62 -7.63
N THR A 116 -0.35 -16.58 -6.57
CA THR A 116 -0.63 -17.23 -5.29
C THR A 116 -1.67 -16.44 -4.49
N LEU A 117 -2.29 -17.09 -3.52
CA LEU A 117 -3.28 -16.43 -2.66
C LEU A 117 -2.59 -15.37 -1.78
N GLU A 118 -1.40 -15.68 -1.29
CA GLU A 118 -0.55 -14.82 -0.47
C GLU A 118 -0.18 -13.54 -1.23
N ALA A 119 0.20 -13.65 -2.50
CA ALA A 119 0.47 -12.48 -3.34
C ALA A 119 -0.77 -11.61 -3.57
N LYS A 120 -1.95 -12.22 -3.70
CA LYS A 120 -3.23 -11.52 -3.83
C LYS A 120 -3.59 -10.78 -2.54
N ILE A 121 -3.41 -11.44 -1.39
CA ILE A 121 -3.65 -10.85 -0.06
C ILE A 121 -2.74 -9.64 0.16
N VAL A 122 -1.44 -9.78 -0.08
CA VAL A 122 -0.46 -8.70 0.14
C VAL A 122 -0.73 -7.52 -0.80
N GLN A 123 -1.03 -7.79 -2.08
CA GLN A 123 -1.40 -6.74 -3.03
C GLN A 123 -2.66 -5.98 -2.58
N ASP A 124 -3.71 -6.69 -2.19
CA ASP A 124 -4.96 -6.07 -1.73
C ASP A 124 -4.74 -5.26 -0.44
N ALA A 125 -3.97 -5.80 0.50
CA ALA A 125 -3.69 -5.19 1.79
C ALA A 125 -2.93 -3.87 1.67
N ASP A 126 -1.93 -3.81 0.79
CA ASP A 126 -1.16 -2.60 0.49
C ASP A 126 -2.05 -1.55 -0.19
N ARG A 127 -2.81 -1.95 -1.22
CA ARG A 127 -3.73 -1.05 -1.94
C ARG A 127 -4.82 -0.47 -1.05
N LEU A 128 -5.34 -1.26 -0.10
CA LEU A 128 -6.30 -0.78 0.88
C LEU A 128 -5.75 0.41 1.69
N ASP A 129 -4.45 0.46 1.99
CA ASP A 129 -3.84 1.57 2.76
C ASP A 129 -3.83 2.91 2.01
N ALA A 130 -3.96 2.87 0.68
CA ALA A 130 -4.01 4.07 -0.16
C ALA A 130 -5.41 4.70 -0.24
N ILE A 131 -6.46 4.02 0.22
CA ILE A 131 -7.87 4.48 0.12
C ILE A 131 -8.56 4.56 1.49
N GLY A 132 -9.79 5.09 1.52
CA GLY A 132 -10.54 5.36 2.74
C GLY A 132 -10.03 6.58 3.49
N PHE A 133 -10.37 6.70 4.77
CA PHE A 133 -10.00 7.86 5.60
C PHE A 133 -8.48 8.08 5.71
N ILE A 134 -7.69 7.00 5.76
CA ILE A 134 -6.23 7.10 5.74
C ILE A 134 -5.74 7.63 4.39
N GLY A 135 -6.31 7.14 3.28
CA GLY A 135 -6.02 7.66 1.94
C GLY A 135 -6.30 9.16 1.83
N VAL A 136 -7.44 9.62 2.34
CA VAL A 136 -7.80 11.05 2.44
C VAL A 136 -6.76 11.82 3.24
N ALA A 137 -6.46 11.40 4.46
CA ALA A 137 -5.50 12.09 5.33
C ALA A 137 -4.11 12.19 4.69
N ARG A 138 -3.64 11.10 4.05
CA ARG A 138 -2.36 11.06 3.33
C ARG A 138 -2.34 12.00 2.13
N CYS A 139 -3.44 12.08 1.39
CA CYS A 139 -3.57 12.97 0.23
C CYS A 139 -3.28 14.42 0.64
N PHE A 140 -3.98 14.91 1.66
CA PHE A 140 -3.79 16.28 2.15
C PHE A 140 -2.46 16.50 2.85
N TYR A 141 -1.95 15.50 3.58
CA TYR A 141 -0.62 15.57 4.20
C TYR A 141 0.48 15.75 3.14
N ILE A 142 0.45 14.97 2.07
CA ILE A 142 1.43 15.05 0.97
C ILE A 142 1.25 16.37 0.20
N ALA A 143 0.01 16.74 -0.13
CA ALA A 143 -0.30 18.00 -0.80
C ALA A 143 0.28 19.21 -0.03
N GLY A 144 0.06 19.27 1.29
CA GLY A 144 0.62 20.32 2.14
C GLY A 144 2.15 20.33 2.14
N ARG A 145 2.81 19.17 2.16
CA ARG A 145 4.28 19.07 2.07
C ARG A 145 4.83 19.51 0.72
N LEU A 146 4.06 19.35 -0.36
CA LEU A 146 4.44 19.75 -1.72
C LEU A 146 4.03 21.19 -2.05
N GLY A 147 3.36 21.89 -1.13
CA GLY A 147 2.88 23.25 -1.37
C GLY A 147 1.68 23.33 -2.32
N SER A 148 0.98 22.22 -2.53
CA SER A 148 -0.26 22.18 -3.31
C SER A 148 -1.38 22.90 -2.56
N ALA A 149 -2.28 23.55 -3.30
CA ALA A 149 -3.51 24.09 -2.73
C ALA A 149 -4.51 22.97 -2.45
N LEU A 150 -5.52 23.24 -1.61
CA LEU A 150 -6.58 22.25 -1.33
C LEU A 150 -7.40 21.97 -2.59
N TYR A 151 -7.81 23.02 -3.30
CA TYR A 151 -8.60 22.99 -4.52
C TYR A 151 -8.35 24.29 -5.32
N ASP A 152 -8.80 24.34 -6.57
CA ASP A 152 -8.81 25.56 -7.38
C ASP A 152 -10.03 26.43 -7.02
N LEU A 153 -9.83 27.71 -6.73
CA LEU A 153 -10.90 28.60 -6.25
C LEU A 153 -11.96 28.91 -7.31
N ASP A 154 -11.59 28.92 -8.59
CA ASP A 154 -12.48 29.28 -9.69
C ASP A 154 -13.10 28.03 -10.34
N ASP A 155 -12.40 26.88 -10.29
CA ASP A 155 -12.86 25.60 -10.83
C ASP A 155 -12.49 24.41 -9.91
N PRO A 156 -13.17 24.24 -8.75
CA PRO A 156 -12.88 23.17 -7.78
C PRO A 156 -13.02 21.76 -8.34
N ASP A 157 -13.91 21.57 -9.32
CA ASP A 157 -14.20 20.27 -9.94
C ASP A 157 -13.40 19.99 -11.20
N ALA A 158 -12.54 20.92 -11.61
CA ALA A 158 -11.79 20.86 -12.86
C ALA A 158 -12.72 20.62 -14.07
N ALA A 159 -13.87 21.30 -14.11
CA ALA A 159 -14.85 21.16 -15.20
C ALA A 159 -14.36 21.77 -16.52
N HIS A 160 -13.48 22.78 -16.45
CA HIS A 160 -12.98 23.55 -17.60
C HIS A 160 -11.46 23.47 -17.75
N ARG A 161 -10.78 22.61 -16.98
CA ARG A 161 -9.33 22.40 -17.01
C ARG A 161 -9.00 20.91 -16.81
N PRO A 162 -7.82 20.44 -17.21
CA PRO A 162 -7.38 19.10 -16.83
C PRO A 162 -7.21 18.99 -15.30
N LEU A 163 -7.36 17.76 -14.79
CA LEU A 163 -6.99 17.43 -13.41
C LEU A 163 -5.49 17.63 -13.21
N ASP A 164 -5.13 18.25 -12.09
CA ASP A 164 -3.75 18.48 -11.67
C ASP A 164 -3.63 18.18 -10.16
N GLY A 165 -3.49 16.90 -9.84
CA GLY A 165 -3.29 16.45 -8.46
C GLY A 165 -1.96 16.87 -7.83
N THR A 166 -1.04 17.46 -8.61
CA THR A 166 0.21 18.02 -8.09
C THR A 166 0.03 19.45 -7.59
N ARG A 167 -0.92 20.18 -8.18
CA ARG A 167 -1.25 21.55 -7.80
C ARG A 167 -2.44 21.64 -6.84
N PHE A 168 -3.42 20.73 -6.95
CA PHE A 168 -4.65 20.73 -6.17
C PHE A 168 -4.92 19.37 -5.52
N ALA A 169 -5.06 19.34 -4.20
CA ALA A 169 -5.31 18.08 -3.47
C ALA A 169 -6.62 17.40 -3.90
N LEU A 170 -7.67 18.19 -4.17
CA LEU A 170 -8.99 17.69 -4.56
C LEU A 170 -8.96 16.92 -5.89
N ASP A 171 -8.17 17.41 -6.85
CA ASP A 171 -8.00 16.78 -8.17
C ASP A 171 -7.37 15.38 -8.08
N HIS A 172 -6.56 15.12 -7.05
CA HIS A 172 -5.90 13.83 -6.88
C HIS A 172 -6.89 12.68 -6.63
N PHE A 173 -8.08 13.00 -6.12
CA PHE A 173 -9.15 12.03 -5.90
C PHE A 173 -9.60 11.37 -7.22
N PRO A 174 -10.20 12.09 -8.18
CA PRO A 174 -10.63 11.50 -9.46
C PRO A 174 -9.46 11.13 -10.37
N GLU A 175 -8.30 11.78 -10.25
CA GLU A 175 -7.12 11.47 -11.03
C GLU A 175 -6.56 10.08 -10.68
N LYS A 176 -6.50 9.76 -9.38
CA LYS A 176 -5.83 8.55 -8.89
C LYS A 176 -6.64 7.78 -7.87
N LEU A 177 -6.95 8.37 -6.71
CA LEU A 177 -7.43 7.58 -5.56
C LEU A 177 -8.74 6.84 -5.85
N LEU A 178 -9.67 7.47 -6.57
CA LEU A 178 -10.94 6.86 -6.94
C LEU A 178 -10.81 5.79 -8.04
N ARG A 179 -9.67 5.74 -8.74
CA ARG A 179 -9.35 4.69 -9.72
C ARG A 179 -8.70 3.47 -9.07
N LEU A 180 -8.20 3.60 -7.84
CA LEU A 180 -7.64 2.49 -7.07
C LEU A 180 -8.71 1.57 -6.48
N GLY A 181 -10.01 1.92 -6.58
CA GLY A 181 -11.11 1.08 -6.14
C GLY A 181 -11.28 -0.23 -6.93
N ASP A 182 -10.64 -0.32 -8.10
CA ASP A 182 -10.69 -1.49 -8.98
C ASP A 182 -9.45 -2.37 -8.84
N GLY A 183 -9.55 -3.61 -9.33
CA GLY A 183 -8.39 -4.51 -9.44
C GLY A 183 -7.98 -5.20 -8.13
N PHE A 184 -8.83 -5.20 -7.10
CA PHE A 184 -8.67 -6.06 -5.92
C PHE A 184 -8.89 -7.53 -6.27
N GLN A 185 -8.03 -8.39 -5.78
CA GLN A 185 -7.89 -9.78 -6.17
C GLN A 185 -8.81 -10.71 -5.40
N THR A 186 -8.93 -10.49 -4.09
CA THR A 186 -9.69 -11.32 -3.16
C THR A 186 -11.12 -10.79 -2.99
N PRO A 187 -12.11 -11.67 -2.74
CA PRO A 187 -13.45 -11.25 -2.32
C PRO A 187 -13.46 -10.31 -1.11
N ALA A 188 -12.69 -10.62 -0.05
CA ALA A 188 -12.58 -9.80 1.15
C ALA A 188 -11.93 -8.45 0.87
N GLY A 189 -10.85 -8.42 0.08
CA GLY A 189 -10.21 -7.19 -0.38
C GLY A 189 -11.17 -6.30 -1.15
N ARG A 190 -11.94 -6.87 -2.09
CA ARG A 190 -12.98 -6.13 -2.84
C ARG A 190 -14.05 -5.52 -1.95
N ARG A 191 -14.60 -6.28 -0.99
CA ARG A 191 -15.62 -5.75 -0.06
C ARG A 191 -15.08 -4.57 0.76
N ARG A 192 -13.90 -4.74 1.36
CA ARG A 192 -13.25 -3.68 2.16
C ARG A 192 -12.92 -2.45 1.32
N ALA A 193 -12.53 -2.64 0.07
CA ALA A 193 -12.29 -1.55 -0.85
C ALA A 193 -13.55 -0.75 -1.15
N GLN A 194 -14.69 -1.43 -1.39
CA GLN A 194 -15.97 -0.78 -1.64
C GLN A 194 -16.40 0.12 -0.47
N GLU A 195 -16.24 -0.37 0.77
CA GLU A 195 -16.53 0.41 1.98
C GLU A 195 -15.64 1.66 2.08
N ARG A 196 -14.33 1.51 1.86
CA ARG A 196 -13.38 2.63 1.88
C ARG A 196 -13.64 3.63 0.76
N MET A 197 -14.01 3.15 -0.41
CA MET A 197 -14.37 3.98 -1.56
C MET A 197 -15.64 4.78 -1.32
N ALA A 198 -16.65 4.18 -0.67
CA ALA A 198 -17.85 4.90 -0.26
C ALA A 198 -17.52 6.03 0.72
N ALA A 199 -16.66 5.77 1.71
CA ALA A 199 -16.21 6.79 2.65
C ALA A 199 -15.47 7.95 1.97
N MET A 200 -14.60 7.66 0.98
CA MET A 200 -13.91 8.70 0.22
C MET A 200 -14.86 9.57 -0.62
N ARG A 201 -15.87 8.94 -1.24
CA ARG A 201 -16.90 9.68 -1.99
C ARG A 201 -17.71 10.58 -1.05
N GLY A 202 -18.09 10.09 0.12
CA GLY A 202 -18.78 10.88 1.14
C GLY A 202 -17.93 12.05 1.65
N PHE A 203 -16.61 11.85 1.85
CA PHE A 203 -15.70 12.95 2.18
C PHE A 203 -15.68 14.01 1.07
N LEU A 204 -15.57 13.60 -0.20
CA LEU A 204 -15.51 14.53 -1.33
C LEU A 204 -16.82 15.34 -1.47
N GLU A 205 -17.96 14.68 -1.27
CA GLU A 205 -19.27 15.34 -1.27
C GLU A 205 -19.39 16.35 -0.12
N GLY A 206 -19.01 15.97 1.10
CA GLY A 206 -19.01 16.87 2.26
C GLY A 206 -18.07 18.06 2.07
N PHE A 207 -16.84 17.82 1.60
CA PHE A 207 -15.87 18.87 1.33
C PHE A 207 -16.41 19.89 0.31
N ARG A 208 -17.06 19.42 -0.77
CA ARG A 208 -17.69 20.27 -1.78
C ARG A 208 -18.86 21.09 -1.25
N ALA A 209 -19.57 20.60 -0.24
CA ALA A 209 -20.68 21.34 0.37
C ALA A 209 -20.23 22.47 1.30
N GLU A 210 -18.95 22.49 1.70
CA GLU A 210 -18.37 23.49 2.60
C GLU A 210 -17.65 24.64 1.87
N ILE A 211 -17.45 24.53 0.56
CA ILE A 211 -16.77 25.51 -0.31
C ILE A 211 -17.74 26.17 -1.28
#